data_AF-A0A218N0L5-F1
#
_entry.id   AF-A0A218N0L5-F1
#
_cell.length_a   1.000
_cell.length_b   1.000
_cell.length_c   1.000
_cell.angle_alpha   90.00
_cell.angle_beta   90.00
_cell.angle_gamma   90.00
#
_symmetry.space_group_name_H-M   'P 1'
#
loop_
_entity.id
_entity.type
_entity.pdbx_description
1 polymer ?
#
loop_
_entity_poly.entity_id
_entity_poly.type
_entity_poly.pdbx_seq_one_letter_code
_entity_poly.pdbx_strand_id
1 'polypeptide(L)'
;VYHPGFIKKVKKVLEIVCHNCSKVLADESDPEFVTAIRTRDPKLRFKRVWAVCKKKRKCENEERQDKNKDEEFAPAVKKPTALEGHGGCGNMQPQVRQSALQLKASFEVVSEDGPKKKETITISAEMAHGILRRISERDLHNMGLNSDYARPEWMIITVLPVPPPPVRPSISMDGTGTR
;
A
#
# COMPACT_ATOMS: atom_id res chain seq x y z
N VAL A 1 4.86 -15.85 5.18
CA VAL A 1 4.94 -16.04 3.71
C VAL A 1 3.79 -15.33 3.00
N TYR A 2 3.90 -15.02 1.71
CA TYR A 2 2.77 -14.45 0.95
C TYR A 2 1.69 -15.49 0.69
N HIS A 3 0.41 -15.13 0.90
CA HIS A 3 -0.71 -15.95 0.45
C HIS A 3 -0.87 -15.83 -1.09
N PRO A 4 -0.85 -16.92 -1.87
CA PRO A 4 -0.91 -16.87 -3.34
C PRO A 4 -2.17 -16.15 -3.87
N GLY A 5 -3.31 -16.33 -3.22
CA GLY A 5 -4.57 -15.66 -3.60
C GLY A 5 -4.58 -14.15 -3.35
N PHE A 6 -3.74 -13.64 -2.44
CA PHE A 6 -3.76 -12.23 -2.03
C PHE A 6 -2.54 -11.44 -2.49
N ILE A 7 -1.50 -12.08 -3.05
CA ILE A 7 -0.26 -11.39 -3.46
C ILE A 7 -0.51 -10.19 -4.39
N LYS A 8 -1.49 -10.29 -5.31
CA LYS A 8 -1.89 -9.19 -6.19
C LYS A 8 -2.53 -8.02 -5.44
N LYS A 9 -3.30 -8.32 -4.38
CA LYS A 9 -3.94 -7.32 -3.53
C LYS A 9 -2.90 -6.64 -2.64
N VAL A 10 -2.00 -7.42 -2.03
CA VAL A 10 -0.85 -6.91 -1.26
C VAL A 10 -0.01 -5.97 -2.11
N LYS A 11 0.34 -6.37 -3.35
CA LYS A 11 1.04 -5.51 -4.30
C LYS A 11 0.37 -4.14 -4.44
N LYS A 12 -0.95 -4.12 -4.68
CA LYS A 12 -1.70 -2.86 -4.84
C LYS A 12 -1.72 -2.01 -3.58
N VAL A 13 -1.79 -2.63 -2.39
CA VAL A 13 -1.72 -1.89 -1.12
C VAL A 13 -0.33 -1.27 -0.95
N LEU A 14 0.75 -1.99 -1.27
CA LEU A 14 2.11 -1.46 -1.25
C LEU A 14 2.31 -0.30 -2.26
N GLU A 15 1.56 -0.28 -3.37
CA GLU A 15 1.53 0.86 -4.32
C GLU A 15 0.66 2.04 -3.83
N ILE A 16 -0.15 1.86 -2.79
CA ILE A 16 -0.98 2.92 -2.18
C ILE A 16 -0.23 3.63 -1.04
N VAL A 17 0.53 2.87 -0.24
CA VAL A 17 1.13 3.36 1.00
C VAL A 17 2.64 3.57 0.88
N CYS A 18 3.17 4.45 1.72
CA CYS A 18 4.60 4.63 1.87
C CYS A 18 5.24 3.39 2.52
N HIS A 19 6.31 2.86 1.92
CA HIS A 19 7.04 1.73 2.48
C HIS A 19 7.76 2.03 3.80
N ASN A 20 7.92 3.31 4.16
CA ASN A 20 8.59 3.71 5.40
C ASN A 20 7.58 4.05 6.51
N CYS A 21 6.76 5.09 6.30
CA CYS A 21 5.81 5.57 7.32
C CYS A 21 4.41 4.92 7.24
N SER A 22 4.14 4.06 6.26
CA SER A 22 2.85 3.36 6.07
C SER A 22 1.62 4.27 5.82
N LYS A 23 1.82 5.58 5.66
CA LYS A 23 0.77 6.54 5.28
C LYS A 23 0.39 6.37 3.80
N VAL A 24 -0.89 6.55 3.45
CA VAL A 24 -1.35 6.60 2.06
C VAL A 24 -0.65 7.73 1.33
N LEU A 25 -0.22 7.56 0.07
CA LEU A 25 0.58 8.56 -0.65
C LEU A 25 -0.21 9.78 -1.15
N ALA A 26 -1.53 9.66 -1.23
CA ALA A 26 -2.44 10.72 -1.62
C ALA A 26 -3.29 11.19 -0.43
N ASP A 27 -3.79 12.41 -0.53
CA ASP A 27 -4.49 13.10 0.55
C ASP A 27 -5.69 13.88 0.00
N GLU A 28 -6.54 14.39 0.88
CA GLU A 28 -7.77 15.16 0.55
C GLU A 28 -7.50 16.45 -0.23
N SER A 29 -6.24 16.82 -0.34
CA SER A 29 -5.75 17.95 -1.09
C SER A 29 -5.60 17.66 -2.59
N ASP A 30 -5.75 16.40 -3.02
CA ASP A 30 -5.88 15.98 -4.42
C ASP A 30 -7.38 15.72 -4.74
N PRO A 31 -7.99 16.46 -5.69
CA PRO A 31 -9.40 16.27 -6.03
C PRO A 31 -9.71 14.87 -6.62
N GLU A 32 -8.75 14.23 -7.31
CA GLU A 32 -8.92 12.84 -7.77
C GLU A 32 -9.00 11.88 -6.58
N PHE A 33 -8.25 12.15 -5.51
CA PHE A 33 -8.30 11.33 -4.31
C PHE A 33 -9.61 11.52 -3.52
N VAL A 34 -10.08 12.77 -3.36
CA VAL A 34 -11.35 13.07 -2.69
C VAL A 34 -12.53 12.40 -3.40
N THR A 35 -12.55 12.45 -4.72
CA THR A 35 -13.60 11.76 -5.51
C THR A 35 -13.47 10.24 -5.42
N ALA A 36 -12.25 9.71 -5.32
CA ALA A 36 -12.02 8.28 -5.10
C ALA A 36 -12.57 7.81 -3.73
N ILE A 37 -12.22 8.48 -2.63
CA ILE A 37 -12.63 8.07 -1.26
C ILE A 37 -14.16 8.16 -1.05
N ARG A 38 -14.84 9.08 -1.72
CA ARG A 38 -16.31 9.25 -1.68
C ARG A 38 -17.08 8.16 -2.43
N THR A 39 -16.38 7.27 -3.15
CA THR A 39 -17.01 6.17 -3.88
C THR A 39 -17.67 5.19 -2.89
N ARG A 40 -18.98 4.99 -3.02
CA ARG A 40 -19.79 4.15 -2.10
C ARG A 40 -19.38 2.67 -2.11
N ASP A 41 -19.14 2.09 -3.28
CA ASP A 41 -18.71 0.68 -3.39
C ASP A 41 -17.24 0.54 -2.94
N PRO A 42 -16.93 -0.22 -1.88
CA PRO A 42 -15.57 -0.40 -1.37
C PRO A 42 -14.60 -1.01 -2.41
N LYS A 43 -15.09 -1.91 -3.28
CA LYS A 43 -14.24 -2.55 -4.30
C LYS A 43 -13.82 -1.54 -5.36
N LEU A 44 -14.76 -0.72 -5.82
CA LEU A 44 -14.48 0.36 -6.77
C LEU A 44 -13.64 1.48 -6.13
N ARG A 45 -13.93 1.85 -4.88
CA ARG A 45 -13.15 2.81 -4.10
C ARG A 45 -11.68 2.42 -4.05
N PHE A 46 -11.38 1.16 -3.70
CA PHE A 46 -10.01 0.64 -3.70
C PHE A 46 -9.33 0.76 -5.07
N LYS A 47 -10.03 0.44 -6.16
CA LYS A 47 -9.48 0.53 -7.51
C LYS A 47 -9.15 2.00 -7.89
N ARG A 48 -10.01 2.94 -7.51
CA ARG A 48 -9.82 4.37 -7.78
C ARG A 48 -8.68 4.96 -6.93
N VAL A 49 -8.67 4.69 -5.63
CA VAL A 49 -7.59 5.12 -4.72
C VAL A 49 -6.24 4.58 -5.19
N TRP A 50 -6.17 3.31 -5.56
CA TRP A 50 -4.97 2.70 -6.15
C TRP A 50 -4.52 3.42 -7.44
N ALA A 51 -5.46 3.78 -8.32
CA ALA A 51 -5.14 4.44 -9.58
C ALA A 51 -4.53 5.84 -9.40
N VAL A 52 -4.92 6.55 -8.33
CA VAL A 52 -4.34 7.84 -7.94
C VAL A 52 -2.96 7.63 -7.32
N CYS A 53 -2.87 6.77 -6.29
CA CYS A 53 -1.64 6.60 -5.50
C CYS A 53 -0.49 5.97 -6.30
N LYS A 54 -0.76 5.04 -7.22
CA LYS A 54 0.30 4.37 -8.00
C LYS A 54 1.13 5.33 -8.88
N LYS A 55 0.57 6.51 -9.19
CA LYS A 55 1.26 7.55 -9.98
C LYS A 55 2.28 8.30 -9.12
N LYS A 56 2.08 8.36 -7.80
CA LYS A 56 2.95 9.10 -6.87
C LYS A 56 4.19 8.28 -6.54
N ARG A 57 5.36 8.91 -6.69
CA ARG A 57 6.68 8.26 -6.48
C ARG A 57 7.48 8.86 -5.32
N LYS A 58 6.90 9.78 -4.56
CA LYS A 58 7.49 10.42 -3.38
C LYS A 58 6.40 10.58 -2.32
N CYS A 59 6.74 10.33 -1.06
CA CYS A 59 5.86 10.60 0.07
C CYS A 59 6.04 12.08 0.46
N GLU A 60 5.07 12.92 0.12
CA GLU A 60 5.18 14.39 0.28
C GLU A 60 5.29 14.80 1.75
N ASN A 61 6.31 15.58 2.11
CA ASN A 61 6.48 16.15 3.46
C ASN A 61 6.38 17.68 3.47
N GLU A 62 6.24 18.29 2.29
CA GLU A 62 6.26 19.75 2.18
C GLU A 62 4.88 20.33 2.53
N GLU A 63 4.90 21.43 3.28
CA GLU A 63 3.74 22.30 3.42
C GLU A 63 3.43 22.90 2.05
N ARG A 64 2.18 22.81 1.63
CA ARG A 64 1.77 23.38 0.35
C ARG A 64 1.83 24.89 0.45
N GLN A 65 2.79 25.51 -0.25
CA GLN A 65 2.73 26.94 -0.52
C GLN A 65 1.66 27.18 -1.58
N ASP A 66 0.58 27.83 -1.15
CA ASP A 66 -0.51 28.23 -2.02
C ASP A 66 0.01 29.32 -2.98
N LYS A 67 0.19 29.00 -4.26
CA LYS A 67 0.69 29.93 -5.29
C LYS A 67 -0.31 31.06 -5.64
N ASN A 68 -1.48 31.08 -5.02
CA ASN A 68 -2.53 32.09 -5.21
C ASN A 68 -2.46 33.26 -4.22
N LYS A 69 -1.39 33.39 -3.42
CA LYS A 69 -1.26 34.47 -2.42
C LYS A 69 -0.44 35.69 -2.87
N ASP A 70 -0.21 35.87 -4.17
CA ASP A 70 0.53 37.03 -4.68
C ASP A 70 -0.35 38.22 -5.14
N GLU A 71 -1.69 38.17 -5.05
CA GLU A 71 -2.55 39.24 -5.61
C GLU A 71 -3.66 39.84 -4.72
N GLU A 72 -3.69 39.68 -3.40
CA GLU A 72 -4.66 40.49 -2.62
C GLU A 72 -4.15 40.94 -1.25
N PHE A 73 -3.67 42.20 -1.23
CA PHE A 73 -3.40 42.97 -0.03
C PHE A 73 -4.73 43.44 0.58
N ALA A 74 -5.29 42.67 1.51
CA ALA A 74 -6.37 43.12 2.39
C ALA A 74 -5.99 42.88 3.87
N PRO A 75 -6.16 43.87 4.78
CA PRO A 75 -5.65 43.78 6.13
C PRO A 75 -6.56 42.94 7.05
N ALA A 76 -5.91 42.03 7.79
CA ALA A 76 -6.30 41.52 9.10
C ALA A 76 -7.72 40.95 9.33
N VAL A 77 -7.90 39.63 9.09
CA VAL A 77 -8.59 38.74 10.04
C VAL A 77 -7.91 37.36 10.04
N LYS A 78 -7.50 36.89 11.22
CA LYS A 78 -6.81 35.62 11.50
C LYS A 78 -7.58 34.39 11.00
N LYS A 79 -6.93 33.55 10.18
CA LYS A 79 -7.08 32.08 10.21
C LYS A 79 -5.70 31.44 9.97
N PRO A 80 -5.15 30.64 10.88
CA PRO A 80 -3.97 29.85 10.61
C PRO A 80 -4.43 28.56 9.93
N THR A 81 -4.95 28.64 8.71
CA THR A 81 -5.04 27.44 7.87
C THR A 81 -3.78 27.42 7.01
N ALA A 82 -2.64 27.20 7.65
CA ALA A 82 -1.61 26.41 6.99
C ALA A 82 -2.34 25.12 6.60
N LEU A 83 -2.57 24.92 5.31
CA LEU A 83 -3.11 23.67 4.80
C LEU A 83 -2.18 22.58 5.34
N GLU A 84 -2.65 21.83 6.34
CA GLU A 84 -1.86 20.79 7.00
C GLU A 84 -1.26 19.94 5.88
N GLY A 85 0.07 19.97 5.78
CA GLY A 85 0.78 19.26 4.74
C GLY A 85 0.47 17.77 4.83
N HIS A 86 0.74 17.05 3.74
CA HIS A 86 0.54 15.60 3.69
C HIS A 86 1.24 14.85 4.85
N GLY A 87 2.23 15.46 5.53
CA GLY A 87 2.87 14.91 6.73
C GLY A 87 3.55 13.57 6.46
N GLY A 88 4.01 13.36 5.23
CA GLY A 88 4.76 12.18 4.81
C GLY A 88 6.23 12.27 5.20
N CYS A 89 7.01 11.23 4.91
CA CYS A 89 8.42 11.17 5.34
C CYS A 89 9.45 11.60 4.28
N GLY A 90 9.02 12.11 3.12
CA GLY A 90 9.93 12.57 2.05
C GLY A 90 10.52 11.48 1.15
N ASN A 91 10.47 10.20 1.57
CA ASN A 91 11.14 9.10 0.86
C ASN A 91 10.53 8.79 -0.51
N MET A 92 11.40 8.44 -1.46
CA MET A 92 10.99 7.92 -2.77
C MET A 92 10.36 6.54 -2.66
N GLN A 93 9.34 6.31 -3.49
CA GLN A 93 8.58 5.06 -3.53
C GLN A 93 9.00 4.20 -4.73
N PRO A 94 9.28 2.90 -4.51
CA PRO A 94 9.68 2.00 -5.58
C PRO A 94 8.52 1.66 -6.51
N GLN A 95 8.84 1.18 -7.72
CA GLN A 95 7.86 0.47 -8.55
C GLN A 95 7.78 -0.96 -8.02
N VAL A 96 6.61 -1.37 -7.55
CA VAL A 96 6.40 -2.75 -7.12
C VAL A 96 6.08 -3.61 -8.34
N ARG A 97 6.91 -4.62 -8.58
CA ARG A 97 6.71 -5.63 -9.63
C ARG A 97 6.49 -6.98 -9.00
N GLN A 98 5.56 -7.74 -9.56
CA GLN A 98 5.36 -9.14 -9.17
C GLN A 98 6.07 -10.03 -10.18
N SER A 99 6.91 -10.94 -9.68
CA SER A 99 7.51 -12.03 -10.46
C SER A 99 7.15 -13.34 -9.78
N ALA A 100 6.23 -14.11 -10.37
CA ALA A 100 5.65 -15.31 -9.76
C ALA A 100 5.10 -15.04 -8.34
N LEU A 101 5.67 -15.68 -7.33
CA LEU A 101 5.30 -15.55 -5.91
C LEU A 101 6.16 -14.54 -5.12
N GLN A 102 6.96 -13.74 -5.82
CA GLN A 102 7.80 -12.70 -5.21
C GLN A 102 7.35 -11.31 -5.63
N LEU A 103 7.45 -10.36 -4.70
CA LEU A 103 7.33 -8.94 -4.95
C LEU A 103 8.72 -8.31 -4.94
N LYS A 104 8.99 -7.45 -5.92
CA LYS A 104 10.26 -6.75 -6.09
C LYS A 104 10.01 -5.25 -6.18
N ALA A 105 10.73 -4.47 -5.39
CA ALA A 105 10.76 -3.01 -5.40
C ALA A 105 11.89 -2.54 -6.33
N SER A 106 11.56 -1.83 -7.40
CA SER A 106 12.54 -1.23 -8.31
C SER A 106 12.67 0.28 -8.06
N PHE A 107 13.88 0.72 -7.73
CA PHE A 107 14.27 2.12 -7.59
C PHE A 107 14.98 2.57 -8.86
N GLU A 108 14.67 3.78 -9.32
CA GLU A 108 15.38 4.41 -10.44
C GLU A 108 16.41 5.33 -9.82
N VAL A 109 17.69 4.95 -9.93
CA VAL A 109 18.81 5.75 -9.46
C VAL A 109 19.42 6.44 -10.67
N VAL A 110 19.43 7.77 -10.64
CA VAL A 110 20.12 8.58 -11.64
C VAL A 110 21.58 8.67 -11.18
N SER A 111 22.48 8.02 -11.91
CA SER A 111 23.92 8.15 -11.70
C SER A 111 24.42 9.41 -12.41
N GLU A 112 25.37 10.14 -11.81
CA GLU A 112 25.79 11.47 -12.25
C GLU A 112 26.41 11.51 -13.66
N ASP A 113 26.88 10.38 -14.22
CA ASP A 113 27.51 10.31 -15.54
C ASP A 113 27.10 9.08 -16.41
N GLY A 114 25.89 8.54 -16.26
CA GLY A 114 25.52 7.31 -17.01
C GLY A 114 24.03 6.94 -17.12
N PRO A 115 23.70 5.87 -17.87
CA PRO A 115 22.31 5.45 -18.09
C PRO A 115 21.61 5.07 -16.78
N LYS A 116 20.32 5.41 -16.67
CA LYS A 116 19.47 5.15 -15.49
C LYS A 116 19.58 3.69 -15.04
N LYS A 117 20.20 3.44 -13.87
CA LYS A 117 20.32 2.10 -13.30
C LYS A 117 19.09 1.79 -12.47
N LYS A 118 18.52 0.60 -12.68
CA LYS A 118 17.38 0.10 -11.90
C LYS A 118 17.87 -0.85 -10.83
N GLU A 119 17.88 -0.38 -9.59
CA GLU A 119 18.15 -1.24 -8.44
C GLU A 119 16.88 -1.95 -8.03
N THR A 120 16.94 -3.27 -7.87
CA THR A 120 15.77 -4.09 -7.57
C THR A 120 15.99 -4.87 -6.28
N ILE A 121 15.15 -4.61 -5.29
CA ILE A 121 15.18 -5.23 -3.97
C ILE A 121 13.96 -6.15 -3.84
N THR A 122 14.12 -7.36 -3.34
CA THR A 122 12.99 -8.25 -3.07
C THR A 122 12.27 -7.79 -1.80
N ILE A 123 10.95 -7.62 -1.87
CA ILE A 123 10.11 -7.30 -0.71
C ILE A 123 9.77 -8.61 -0.02
N SER A 124 10.43 -8.89 1.10
CA SER A 124 10.12 -10.08 1.90
C SER A 124 8.70 -9.98 2.48
N ALA A 125 8.10 -11.13 2.79
CA ALA A 125 6.77 -11.17 3.41
C ALA A 125 6.75 -10.45 4.77
N GLU A 126 7.86 -10.50 5.50
CA GLU A 126 8.04 -9.80 6.77
C GLU A 126 8.08 -8.28 6.60
N MET A 127 8.82 -7.78 5.61
CA MET A 127 8.83 -6.35 5.28
C MET A 127 7.43 -5.86 4.93
N ALA A 128 6.72 -6.59 4.07
CA ALA A 128 5.34 -6.25 3.71
C ALA A 128 4.43 -6.27 4.95
N HIS A 129 4.50 -7.30 5.79
CA HIS A 129 3.73 -7.38 7.03
C HIS A 129 3.98 -6.19 7.95
N GLY A 130 5.24 -5.79 8.14
CA GLY A 130 5.61 -4.63 8.95
C GLY A 130 5.03 -3.31 8.43
N ILE A 131 5.02 -3.12 7.11
CA ILE A 131 4.40 -1.94 6.48
C ILE A 131 2.88 -1.97 6.67
N LEU A 132 2.24 -3.10 6.35
CA LEU A 132 0.78 -3.24 6.33
C LEU A 132 0.16 -3.09 7.73
N ARG A 133 0.83 -3.58 8.77
CA ARG A 133 0.35 -3.49 10.16
C ARG A 133 0.29 -2.05 10.69
N ARG A 134 1.16 -1.17 10.19
CA ARG A 134 1.26 0.24 10.62
C ARG A 134 0.27 1.18 9.92
N ILE A 135 -0.51 0.68 8.95
CA ILE A 135 -1.52 1.50 8.27
C ILE A 135 -2.61 1.90 9.26
N SER A 136 -2.98 3.18 9.28
CA SER A 136 -4.01 3.70 10.18
C SER A 136 -5.41 3.22 9.80
N GLU A 137 -6.33 3.12 10.77
CA GLU A 137 -7.71 2.72 10.50
C GLU A 137 -8.44 3.70 9.56
N ARG A 138 -8.17 5.00 9.69
CA ARG A 138 -8.68 6.04 8.78
C ARG A 138 -8.25 5.76 7.33
N ASP A 139 -6.98 5.41 7.13
CA ASP A 139 -6.44 5.06 5.80
C ASP A 139 -7.06 3.79 5.24
N LEU A 140 -7.26 2.76 6.09
CA LEU A 140 -7.95 1.53 5.70
C LEU A 140 -9.37 1.82 5.20
N HIS A 141 -10.11 2.64 5.94
CA HIS A 141 -11.45 3.05 5.53
C HIS A 141 -11.42 3.81 4.20
N ASN A 142 -10.55 4.82 4.08
CA ASN A 142 -10.43 5.65 2.88
C ASN A 142 -10.12 4.84 1.62
N MET A 143 -9.25 3.84 1.71
CA MET A 143 -8.93 2.97 0.58
C MET A 143 -9.96 1.87 0.31
N GLY A 144 -11.01 1.71 1.13
CA GLY A 144 -12.04 0.70 0.93
C GLY A 144 -11.72 -0.68 1.51
N LEU A 145 -10.88 -0.74 2.55
CA LEU A 145 -10.68 -1.93 3.38
C LEU A 145 -11.46 -1.80 4.71
N ASN A 146 -11.54 -2.89 5.46
CA ASN A 146 -12.26 -2.95 6.73
C ASN A 146 -11.28 -3.34 7.86
N SER A 147 -11.26 -2.58 8.95
CA SER A 147 -10.38 -2.76 10.11
C SER A 147 -10.68 -4.03 10.92
N ASP A 148 -11.92 -4.48 10.94
CA ASP A 148 -12.39 -5.51 11.88
C ASP A 148 -12.37 -6.89 11.24
N TYR A 149 -12.67 -6.96 9.93
CA TYR A 149 -12.84 -8.22 9.22
C TYR A 149 -11.78 -8.49 8.15
N ALA A 150 -11.07 -7.45 7.67
CA ALA A 150 -10.23 -7.58 6.49
C ALA A 150 -8.98 -6.68 6.56
N ARG A 151 -8.24 -6.77 7.67
CA ARG A 151 -6.97 -6.05 7.80
C ARG A 151 -5.95 -6.54 6.77
N PRO A 152 -5.18 -5.63 6.15
CA PRO A 152 -4.29 -6.00 5.08
C PRO A 152 -3.11 -6.86 5.56
N GLU A 153 -2.67 -6.70 6.81
CA GLU A 153 -1.62 -7.55 7.39
C GLU A 153 -1.97 -9.04 7.39
N TRP A 154 -3.26 -9.40 7.46
CA TRP A 154 -3.73 -10.79 7.45
C TRP A 154 -3.62 -11.46 6.08
N MET A 155 -3.34 -10.68 5.02
CA MET A 155 -3.00 -11.24 3.71
C MET A 155 -1.60 -11.91 3.70
N ILE A 156 -0.79 -11.65 4.73
CA ILE A 156 0.49 -12.32 4.96
C ILE A 156 0.26 -13.48 5.93
N ILE A 157 0.61 -14.70 5.51
CA ILE A 157 0.48 -15.89 6.35
C ILE A 157 1.62 -15.88 7.37
N THR A 158 1.27 -15.72 8.65
CA THR A 158 2.18 -15.88 9.80
C THR A 158 1.97 -17.23 10.47
N VAL A 159 0.72 -17.68 10.58
CA VAL A 159 0.31 -18.98 11.11
C VAL A 159 -0.50 -19.69 10.02
N LEU A 160 -0.11 -20.93 9.68
CA LEU A 160 -0.82 -21.74 8.71
C LEU A 160 -1.80 -22.67 9.46
N PRO A 161 -3.13 -22.55 9.25
CA PRO A 161 -4.07 -23.45 9.88
C PRO A 161 -3.90 -24.86 9.32
N VAL A 162 -3.82 -25.84 10.22
CA VAL A 162 -3.78 -27.26 9.85
C VAL A 162 -5.21 -27.79 9.84
N PRO A 163 -5.75 -28.22 8.68
CA PRO A 163 -7.11 -28.73 8.61
C PRO A 163 -7.24 -30.09 9.32
N PRO A 164 -8.40 -30.39 9.94
CA PRO A 164 -8.60 -31.64 10.68
C PRO A 164 -8.70 -32.86 9.74
N PRO A 165 -8.60 -34.10 10.26
CA PRO A 165 -8.65 -35.33 9.46
C PRO A 165 -9.84 -35.47 8.49
N PRO A 166 -11.08 -35.00 8.79
CA PRO A 166 -12.18 -35.06 7.82
C PRO A 166 -11.92 -34.27 6.53
N VAL A 167 -11.10 -33.22 6.59
CA VAL A 167 -10.70 -32.40 5.43
C VAL A 167 -9.42 -32.93 4.77
N ARG A 168 -8.69 -33.80 5.47
CA ARG A 168 -7.49 -34.50 4.98
C ARG A 168 -7.61 -36.02 5.26
N PRO A 169 -8.56 -36.72 4.63
CA PRO A 169 -8.75 -38.15 4.88
C PRO A 169 -7.48 -38.90 4.44
N SER A 170 -6.90 -39.67 5.37
CA SER A 170 -5.84 -40.61 5.04
C SER A 170 -6.45 -41.86 4.43
N ILE A 171 -5.87 -42.36 3.33
CA ILE A 171 -6.12 -43.72 2.89
C ILE A 171 -5.10 -44.63 3.58
N SER A 172 -5.56 -45.63 4.33
CA SER A 172 -4.73 -46.78 4.70
C SER A 172 -4.98 -47.84 3.63
N MET A 173 -4.01 -48.10 2.75
CA MET A 173 -4.03 -49.33 1.97
C MET A 173 -3.61 -50.46 2.91
N ASP A 174 -4.55 -51.32 3.27
CA ASP A 174 -4.23 -52.55 4.00
C ASP A 174 -3.28 -53.40 3.15
N GLY A 175 -2.04 -53.50 3.63
CA GLY A 175 -1.04 -54.52 3.31
C GLY A 175 -0.79 -54.81 1.83
N THR A 176 0.41 -54.51 1.35
CA THR A 176 1.07 -55.36 0.36
C THR A 176 1.17 -56.78 0.93
N GLY A 177 0.10 -57.56 0.77
CA GLY A 177 0.08 -58.98 1.08
C GLY A 177 1.06 -59.69 0.17
N THR A 178 2.25 -59.95 0.69
CA THR A 178 3.12 -61.01 0.20
C THR A 178 2.30 -62.29 0.14
N ARG A 179 2.02 -62.73 -1.08
CA ARG A 179 1.53 -64.08 -1.36
C ARG A 179 2.70 -64.91 -1.87
#